data_AF-A0A8T5AL07-F1
#
_entry.id   AF-A0A8T5AL07-F1
#
_cell.length_a   1.000
_cell.length_b   1.000
_cell.length_c   1.000
_cell.angle_alpha   90.00
_cell.angle_beta   90.00
_cell.angle_gamma   90.00
#
_symmetry.space_group_name_H-M   'P 1'
#
loop_
_entity.id
_entity.type
_entity.pdbx_description
1 polymer ?
#
loop_
_entity_poly.entity_id
_entity_poly.type
_entity_poly.pdbx_seq_one_letter_code
_entity_poly.pdbx_strand_id
1 'polypeptide(L)'
;MQILRRDGWVCSRSAASHGPVDIFAGKNGRILLIQIKSGRAKVSKTDRETFVKWAEAFDADAEIWHFKKRKSLEREVVRVSHMM
;
A
#
# COMPACT_ATOMS: atom_id res chain seq x y z
N MET A 1 4.78 9.64 -2.03
CA MET A 1 5.61 8.97 -3.06
C MET A 1 7.11 9.23 -2.91
N GLN A 2 7.57 10.43 -2.53
CA GLN A 2 9.02 10.71 -2.38
C GLN A 2 9.76 9.71 -1.48
N ILE A 3 9.13 9.26 -0.39
CA ILE A 3 9.68 8.24 0.53
C ILE A 3 10.06 6.97 -0.26
N LEU A 4 9.13 6.39 -1.01
CA LEU A 4 9.37 5.19 -1.81
C LEU A 4 10.41 5.41 -2.91
N ARG A 5 10.32 6.54 -3.63
CA ARG A 5 11.25 6.85 -4.72
C ARG A 5 12.69 7.00 -4.23
N ARG A 6 12.90 7.63 -3.07
CA ARG A 6 14.23 7.74 -2.44
C ARG A 6 14.79 6.37 -2.06
N ASP A 7 13.92 5.45 -1.67
CA ASP A 7 14.28 4.08 -1.33
C ASP A 7 14.42 3.18 -2.58
N GLY A 8 14.39 3.75 -3.80
CA GLY A 8 14.64 3.05 -5.05
C GLY A 8 13.43 2.35 -5.67
N TRP A 9 12.21 2.65 -5.22
CA TRP A 9 10.99 2.10 -5.80
C TRP A 9 10.51 2.89 -7.02
N VAL A 10 10.12 2.18 -8.07
CA VAL A 10 9.35 2.75 -9.20
C VAL A 10 7.88 2.75 -8.82
N CYS A 11 7.24 3.92 -8.80
CA CYS A 11 5.89 4.09 -8.24
C CYS A 11 4.89 4.66 -9.25
N SER A 12 3.68 4.10 -9.27
CA SER A 12 2.49 4.62 -9.96
C SER A 12 1.35 4.88 -8.97
N ARG A 13 0.53 5.90 -9.22
CA ARG A 13 -0.69 6.18 -8.44
C ARG A 13 -1.88 5.58 -9.17
N SER A 14 -2.81 4.97 -8.45
CA SER A 14 -4.11 4.65 -9.05
C SER A 14 -4.86 5.94 -9.41
N ALA A 15 -5.58 5.93 -10.53
CA ALA A 15 -6.40 7.06 -10.92
C ALA A 15 -7.61 7.17 -9.99
N ALA A 16 -7.76 8.33 -9.34
CA ALA A 16 -8.92 8.72 -8.53
C ALA A 16 -9.32 7.76 -7.37
N SER A 17 -8.45 6.85 -6.93
CA SER A 17 -8.69 5.98 -5.75
C SER A 17 -9.98 5.13 -5.83
N HIS A 18 -10.49 4.83 -7.04
CA HIS A 18 -11.68 3.98 -7.21
C HIS A 18 -11.45 2.49 -6.91
N GLY A 19 -10.21 2.10 -6.62
CA GLY A 19 -9.84 0.74 -6.24
C GLY A 19 -9.23 0.68 -4.84
N PRO A 20 -8.97 -0.53 -4.30
CA PRO A 20 -8.45 -0.72 -2.95
C PRO A 20 -6.97 -0.29 -2.80
N VAL A 21 -6.30 0.05 -3.90
CA VAL A 21 -4.88 0.40 -3.96
C VAL A 21 -4.72 1.87 -4.33
N ASP A 22 -3.94 2.63 -3.56
CA ASP A 22 -3.58 4.02 -3.86
C ASP A 22 -2.27 4.12 -4.65
N ILE A 23 -1.30 3.27 -4.30
CA ILE A 23 0.03 3.24 -4.92
C ILE A 23 0.40 1.81 -5.26
N PHE A 24 0.88 1.65 -6.49
CA PHE A 24 1.60 0.46 -6.95
C PHE A 24 3.09 0.80 -6.99
N ALA A 25 3.94 0.01 -6.35
CA ALA A 25 5.38 0.20 -6.33
C ALA A 25 6.13 -1.08 -6.69
N GLY A 26 7.17 -0.98 -7.51
CA GLY A 26 8.02 -2.10 -7.90
C GLY A 26 9.49 -1.85 -7.57
N LYS A 27 10.20 -2.88 -7.08
CA LYS A 27 11.64 -2.85 -6.81
C LYS A 27 12.22 -4.26 -6.79
N ASN A 28 13.25 -4.53 -7.60
CA ASN A 28 13.99 -5.80 -7.61
C ASN A 28 13.08 -7.04 -7.68
N GLY A 29 12.12 -7.05 -8.61
CA GLY A 29 11.14 -8.14 -8.76
C GLY A 29 10.03 -8.17 -7.70
N ARG A 30 10.11 -7.35 -6.65
CA ARG A 30 9.06 -7.24 -5.63
C ARG A 30 8.02 -6.20 -6.02
N ILE A 31 6.76 -6.53 -5.77
CA ILE A 31 5.63 -5.62 -5.90
C ILE A 31 5.15 -5.25 -4.50
N LEU A 32 4.89 -3.97 -4.28
CA LEU A 32 4.31 -3.42 -3.06
C LEU A 32 3.04 -2.63 -3.42
N LEU A 33 1.90 -3.07 -2.90
CA LEU A 33 0.64 -2.35 -2.95
C LEU A 33 0.47 -1.55 -1.66
N ILE A 34 0.06 -0.30 -1.79
CA ILE A 34 -0.15 0.58 -0.63
C ILE A 34 -1.53 1.20 -0.69
N GLN A 35 -2.25 1.12 0.42
CA GLN A 35 -3.43 1.93 0.68
C GLN A 35 -3.09 3.06 1.65
N ILE A 36 -3.48 4.30 1.34
CA ILE A 36 -3.20 5.49 2.13
C ILE A 36 -4.48 5.94 2.85
N LYS A 37 -4.36 6.21 4.14
CA LYS A 37 -5.39 6.86 4.96
C LYS A 37 -4.83 8.10 5.64
N SER A 38 -5.66 9.13 5.77
CA SER A 38 -5.31 10.39 6.43
C SER A 38 -6.17 10.63 7.68
N GLY A 39 -5.60 11.33 8.66
CA GLY A 39 -6.33 11.75 9.84
C GLY A 39 -6.81 10.58 10.70
N ARG A 40 -8.13 10.50 10.93
CA ARG A 40 -8.78 9.45 11.74
C ARG A 40 -9.42 8.35 10.89
N ALA A 41 -9.21 8.36 9.57
CA ALA A 41 -9.80 7.36 8.68
C ALA A 41 -9.27 5.96 9.03
N LYS A 42 -10.20 5.01 9.21
CA LYS A 42 -9.91 3.60 9.42
C LYS A 42 -10.26 2.83 8.14
N VAL A 43 -9.54 1.75 7.88
CA VAL A 43 -9.90 0.78 6.85
C VAL A 43 -10.97 -0.14 7.41
N SER A 44 -12.09 -0.30 6.71
CA SER A 44 -13.12 -1.26 7.11
C SER A 44 -12.60 -2.69 6.98
N LYS A 45 -13.22 -3.66 7.67
CA LYS A 45 -12.84 -5.06 7.52
C LYS A 45 -12.97 -5.53 6.05
N THR A 46 -14.06 -5.16 5.39
CA THR A 46 -14.33 -5.50 4.00
C THR A 46 -13.33 -4.88 3.02
N ASP A 47 -12.96 -3.62 3.22
CA ASP A 47 -11.95 -2.95 2.38
C ASP A 47 -10.58 -3.60 2.56
N ARG A 48 -10.24 -3.97 3.80
CA ARG A 48 -9.00 -4.68 4.12
C ARG A 48 -8.97 -6.05 3.43
N GLU A 49 -10.04 -6.83 3.54
CA GLU A 49 -10.13 -8.14 2.87
C GLU A 49 -10.01 -8.00 1.35
N THR A 50 -10.64 -6.98 0.77
CA THR A 50 -10.53 -6.69 -0.66
C THR A 50 -9.10 -6.31 -1.04
N PHE A 51 -8.44 -5.47 -0.23
CA PHE A 51 -7.05 -5.09 -0.45
C PHE A 51 -6.09 -6.29 -0.38
N VAL A 52 -6.29 -7.21 0.58
CA VAL A 52 -5.51 -8.45 0.69
C VAL A 52 -5.72 -9.35 -0.52
N LYS A 53 -6.96 -9.53 -1.00
CA LYS A 53 -7.25 -10.32 -2.22
C LYS A 53 -6.55 -9.77 -3.45
N TRP A 54 -6.45 -8.44 -3.57
CA TRP A 54 -5.66 -7.83 -4.63
C TRP A 54 -4.18 -8.14 -4.44
N ALA A 55 -3.64 -8.00 -3.23
CA ALA A 55 -2.25 -8.34 -2.97
C ALA A 55 -1.91 -9.80 -3.31
N GLU A 56 -2.82 -10.74 -3.04
CA GLU A 56 -2.70 -12.14 -3.44
C GLU A 56 -2.70 -12.31 -4.95
N ALA A 57 -3.64 -11.70 -5.67
CA ALA A 57 -3.76 -11.81 -7.12
C ALA A 57 -2.53 -11.26 -7.87
N PHE A 58 -1.84 -10.28 -7.30
CA PHE A 58 -0.63 -9.67 -7.86
C PHE A 58 0.67 -10.22 -7.28
N ASP A 59 0.59 -11.24 -6.40
CA ASP A 59 1.69 -11.72 -5.56
C ASP A 59 2.56 -10.61 -4.95
N ALA A 60 1.89 -9.60 -4.38
CA ALA A 60 2.51 -8.38 -3.88
C ALA A 60 2.54 -8.30 -2.34
N ASP A 61 3.58 -7.70 -1.79
CA ASP A 61 3.53 -7.15 -0.43
C ASP A 61 2.40 -6.12 -0.34
N ALA A 62 1.74 -6.03 0.81
CA ALA A 62 0.68 -5.05 1.02
C ALA A 62 0.81 -4.32 2.34
N GLU A 63 0.75 -2.99 2.26
CA GLU A 63 0.84 -2.10 3.42
C GLU A 63 -0.31 -1.08 3.45
N ILE A 64 -0.79 -0.76 4.65
CA ILE A 64 -1.69 0.36 4.91
C ILE A 64 -0.89 1.48 5.58
N TRP A 65 -0.90 2.66 4.98
CA TRP A 65 -0.14 3.81 5.41
C TRP A 65 -1.05 4.87 6.01
N HIS A 66 -0.85 5.17 7.29
CA HIS A 66 -1.61 6.19 8.02
C HIS A 66 -0.79 7.46 8.22
N PHE A 67 -1.20 8.54 7.57
CA PHE A 67 -0.64 9.87 7.80
C PHE A 67 -1.41 10.61 8.90
N LYS A 68 -0.78 10.75 10.07
CA LYS A 68 -1.34 11.51 11.19
C LYS A 68 -1.02 13.01 11.08
N LYS A 69 -1.81 13.85 11.76
CA LYS A 69 -1.74 15.33 11.71
C LYS A 69 -0.36 15.95 12.01
N ARG A 70 0.59 15.20 12.58
CA ARG A 70 1.97 15.64 12.88
C ARG A 70 3.05 15.02 11.98
N LYS A 71 2.69 14.60 10.76
CA LYS A 71 3.59 13.96 9.78
C LYS A 71 4.20 12.61 10.19
N SER A 72 3.78 12.02 11.31
CA SER A 72 4.15 10.63 11.59
C SER A 72 3.41 9.71 10.60
N LEU A 73 4.19 8.88 9.92
CA LEU A 73 3.72 7.82 9.05
C LEU A 73 3.73 6.52 9.85
N GLU A 74 2.56 5.94 10.06
CA GLU A 74 2.43 4.59 10.58
C GLU A 74 2.20 3.64 9.40
N ARG A 75 2.98 2.56 9.36
CA ARG A 75 2.88 1.53 8.33
C ARG A 75 2.40 0.24 8.99
N GLU A 76 1.33 -0.31 8.44
CA GLU A 76 0.82 -1.61 8.84
C GLU A 76 1.03 -2.58 7.68
N VAL A 77 1.82 -3.63 7.90
CA VAL A 77 1.99 -4.71 6.94
C VAL A 77 0.80 -5.66 7.08
N VAL A 78 0.06 -5.88 5.99
CA VAL A 78 -1.13 -6.74 5.99
C VAL A 78 -0.94 -8.01 5.17
N ARG A 79 0.04 -8.03 4.27
CA ARG A 79 0.52 -9.23 3.57
C ARG A 79 2.00 -9.06 3.28
N VAL A 80 2.75 -10.14 3.45
CA VAL A 80 4.10 -10.30 2.89
C VAL A 80 4.01 -11.37 1.81
N SER A 81 4.45 -11.07 0.59
CA SER A 81 4.53 -12.09 -0.46
C SER A 81 5.63 -13.09 -0.11
N HIS A 82 5.32 -14.38 -0.25
CA HIS A 82 6.31 -15.44 -0.10
C HIS A 82 6.95 -15.69 -1.46
N MET A 83 7.77 -14.76 -1.92
CA MET A 83 8.62 -15.03 -3.08
C MET A 83 9.92 -15.65 -2.56
N MET A 84 10.07 -16.97 -2.77
CA MET A 84 11.35 -17.70 -2.66
C MET A 84 12.22 -17.43 -3.87
#